data_AF-A0A498G1V6-F1
#
_entry.id   AF-A0A498G1V6-F1
#
_cell.length_a   1.000
_cell.length_b   1.000
_cell.length_c   1.000
_cell.angle_alpha   90.00
_cell.angle_beta   90.00
_cell.angle_gamma   90.00
#
_symmetry.space_group_name_H-M   'P 1'
#
loop_
_entity.id
_entity.type
_entity.pdbx_description
1 polymer ?
#
loop_
_entity_poly.entity_id
_entity_poly.type
_entity_poly.pdbx_seq_one_letter_code
_entity_poly.pdbx_strand_id
1 'polypeptide(L)' 'MSETAREWALTQLAQAETRALNPDAREHIVAAREALATTHSTPLVACSQCGREGLPERIAAHECQ' A
#
# COMPACT_ATOMS: atom_id res chain seq x y z
N MET A 1 2.60 6.40 2.67
CA MET A 1 1.29 7.08 2.51
C MET A 1 0.96 7.76 3.82
N SER A 2 0.44 8.99 3.81
CA SER A 2 -0.06 9.58 5.07
C SER A 2 -1.25 8.76 5.58
N GLU A 3 -1.44 8.74 6.89
CA GLU A 3 -2.53 8.00 7.56
C GLU A 3 -3.90 8.44 7.02
N THR A 4 -4.08 9.74 6.80
CA THR A 4 -5.28 10.34 6.20
C THR A 4 -5.54 9.87 4.76
N ALA A 5 -4.49 9.67 3.94
CA ALA A 5 -4.67 9.19 2.56
C ALA A 5 -5.15 7.73 2.54
N ARG A 6 -4.67 6.91 3.48
CA ARG A 6 -5.09 5.52 3.62
C ARG A 6 -6.54 5.42 4.09
N GLU A 7 -6.91 6.18 5.12
CA GLU A 7 -8.29 6.22 5.63
C GLU A 7 -9.29 6.69 4.58
N TRP A 8 -8.91 7.72 3.80
CA TRP A 8 -9.73 8.19 2.70
C TRP A 8 -9.94 7.10 1.64
N ALA A 9 -8.87 6.40 1.24
CA ALA A 9 -8.96 5.30 0.27
C ALA A 9 -9.84 4.15 0.76
N LEU A 10 -9.71 3.75 2.03
CA LEU A 10 -10.58 2.72 2.64
C LEU A 10 -12.05 3.13 2.63
N THR A 11 -12.34 4.40 2.90
CA THR A 11 -13.71 4.96 2.83
C THR A 11 -14.26 4.91 1.41
N GLN A 12 -13.46 5.31 0.41
CA GLN A 12 -13.87 5.24 -1.01
C GLN A 12 -14.15 3.80 -1.46
N LEU A 13 -13.30 2.84 -1.06
CA LEU A 13 -13.48 1.43 -1.40
C LEU A 13 -14.76 0.84 -0.77
N ALA A 14 -15.04 1.16 0.50
CA ALA A 14 -16.29 0.75 1.13
C ALA A 14 -17.53 1.30 0.40
N GLN A 15 -17.48 2.55 -0.05
CA GLN A 15 -18.55 3.11 -0.87
C GLN A 15 -18.67 2.43 -2.23
N ALA A 16 -17.54 2.18 -2.92
CA ALA A 16 -17.52 1.52 -4.22
C ALA A 16 -18.12 0.10 -4.15
N GLU A 17 -17.80 -0.65 -3.10
CA GLU A 17 -18.36 -1.99 -2.85
C GLU A 17 -19.90 -1.95 -2.82
N THR A 18 -20.49 -1.03 -2.07
CA THR A 18 -21.96 -0.91 -1.96
C THR A 18 -22.63 -0.49 -3.28
N ARG A 19 -21.90 0.21 -4.15
CA ARG A 19 -22.43 0.76 -5.41
C ARG A 19 -22.14 -0.10 -6.64
N ALA A 20 -21.20 -1.06 -6.56
CA ALA A 20 -20.83 -1.91 -7.69
C ALA A 20 -22.00 -2.80 -8.14
N LEU A 21 -22.36 -2.74 -9.42
CA LEU A 21 -23.41 -3.61 -9.98
C LEU A 21 -22.84 -4.91 -10.57
N ASN A 22 -21.57 -4.88 -10.99
CA ASN A 22 -20.86 -6.04 -11.49
C ASN A 22 -20.29 -6.86 -10.31
N PRO A 23 -20.59 -8.18 -10.21
CA PRO A 23 -20.11 -9.05 -9.14
C PRO A 23 -18.58 -9.14 -9.05
N ASP A 24 -17.90 -9.34 -10.18
CA ASP A 24 -16.43 -9.44 -10.26
C ASP A 24 -15.79 -8.12 -9.79
N ALA A 25 -16.36 -6.98 -10.20
CA ALA A 25 -15.90 -5.68 -9.73
C ALA A 25 -16.05 -5.54 -8.21
N ARG A 26 -17.17 -6.01 -7.64
CA ARG A 26 -17.38 -6.01 -6.18
C ARG A 26 -16.35 -6.89 -5.48
N GLU A 27 -16.07 -8.08 -5.98
CA GLU A 27 -15.05 -8.98 -5.43
C GLU A 27 -13.66 -8.34 -5.44
N HIS A 28 -13.26 -7.72 -6.57
CA HIS A 28 -12.00 -7.00 -6.65
C HIS A 28 -11.92 -5.79 -5.70
N ILE A 29 -13.02 -5.06 -5.51
CA ILE A 29 -13.07 -3.94 -4.56
C ILE A 29 -12.90 -4.43 -3.11
N VAL A 30 -13.55 -5.54 -2.75
CA VAL A 30 -13.41 -6.16 -1.43
C VAL A 30 -11.96 -6.58 -1.20
N ALA A 31 -11.37 -7.32 -2.15
CA ALA A 31 -9.98 -7.76 -2.06
C ALA A 31 -9.00 -6.59 -1.94
N ALA A 32 -9.21 -5.51 -2.69
CA ALA A 32 -8.37 -4.30 -2.61
C ALA A 32 -8.49 -3.61 -1.24
N ARG A 33 -9.71 -3.52 -0.68
CA ARG A 33 -9.95 -2.92 0.65
C ARG A 33 -9.28 -3.72 1.76
N GLU A 34 -9.40 -5.05 1.72
CA GLU A 34 -8.76 -5.94 2.69
C GLU A 34 -7.25 -5.85 2.61
N ALA A 35 -6.68 -5.93 1.39
CA ALA A 35 -5.24 -5.79 1.19
C ALA A 35 -4.73 -4.45 1.72
N LEU A 36 -5.44 -3.34 1.46
CA LEU A 36 -5.05 -2.03 1.99
C LEU A 36 -5.17 -1.97 3.51
N ALA A 37 -6.21 -2.57 4.10
CA ALA A 37 -6.45 -2.60 5.54
C ALA A 37 -5.41 -3.43 6.32
N THR A 38 -4.84 -4.47 5.69
CA THR A 38 -3.78 -5.30 6.28
C THR A 38 -2.36 -4.86 5.91
N THR A 39 -2.21 -4.06 4.85
CA THR A 39 -0.90 -3.53 4.46
C THR A 39 -0.47 -2.45 5.45
N HIS A 40 0.61 -2.73 6.17
CA HIS A 40 1.37 -1.73 6.91
C HIS A 40 2.38 -1.07 5.97
N SER A 41 2.62 0.23 6.14
CA SER A 41 3.70 0.89 5.40
C SER A 41 5.01 0.26 5.85
N THR A 42 5.66 -0.50 4.97
CA THR A 42 7.02 -0.99 5.24
C THR A 42 7.91 0.23 5.52
N PRO A 43 8.55 0.31 6.69
CA PRO A 43 9.41 1.44 7.00
C PRO A 43 10.56 1.47 6.00
N LEU A 44 10.87 2.67 5.50
CA LEU A 44 12.08 2.86 4.72
C LEU A 44 13.28 2.71 5.65
N VAL A 45 14.31 2.04 5.16
CA VAL A 45 15.59 1.88 5.87
C VAL A 45 16.66 2.64 5.11
N ALA A 46 17.59 3.24 5.83
CA ALA A 46 18.76 3.89 5.25
C ALA A 46 19.87 2.85 4.99
N CYS A 47 20.51 2.94 3.83
CA CYS A 47 21.73 2.18 3.56
C CYS A 47 22.87 2.65 4.50
N SER A 48 23.56 1.70 5.14
CA SER A 48 24.68 2.02 6.03
C SER A 48 25.94 2.53 5.30
N GLN A 49 26.02 2.37 3.98
CA GLN A 49 27.18 2.77 3.18
C GLN A 49 26.98 4.14 2.52
N CYS A 50 25.87 4.36 1.82
CA CYS A 50 25.62 5.61 1.08
C CYS A 50 24.53 6.51 1.69
N GLY A 51 23.81 6.06 2.74
CA GLY A 51 22.74 6.81 3.38
C GLY A 51 21.42 6.89 2.60
N ARG A 52 21.31 6.24 1.43
CA ARG A 52 20.07 6.23 0.63
C ARG A 52 18.94 5.52 1.38
N GLU A 53 17.77 6.14 1.47
CA GLU A 53 16.57 5.55 2.05
C GLU A 53 15.74 4.77 1.01
N GLY A 54 15.23 3.60 1.39
CA GLY A 54 14.45 2.75 0.50
C GLY A 54 13.78 1.59 1.22
N LEU A 55 12.99 0.82 0.48
CA LEU A 55 12.43 -0.43 1.03
C LEU A 55 13.57 -1.40 1.36
N PRO A 56 13.47 -2.19 2.45
CA PRO A 56 14.50 -3.11 2.88
C PRO A 56 15.03 -4.01 1.75
N GLU A 57 14.15 -4.58 0.94
CA GLU A 57 14.49 -5.44 -0.20
C GLU A 57 15.24 -4.69 -1.31
N ARG A 58 14.94 -3.41 -1.50
CA ARG A 58 15.63 -2.56 -2.49
C ARG A 58 17.00 -2.11 -1.96
N ILE A 59 17.09 -1.82 -0.67
CA ILE A 59 18.37 -1.48 -0.03
C ILE A 59 19.28 -2.70 0.04
N ALA A 60 18.73 -3.91 0.24
CA ALA A 60 19.52 -5.14 0.23
C ALA A 60 20.14 -5.45 -1.14
N ALA A 61 19.45 -5.09 -2.24
CA ALA A 61 19.88 -5.41 -3.59
C ALA A 61 20.60 -4.25 -4.33
N HIS A 62 20.63 -3.04 -3.77
CA HIS A 62 21.27 -1.92 -4.46
C HIS A 62 22.79 -1.91 -4.29
N GLU A 63 23.48 -1.50 -5.35
CA GLU A 63 24.91 -1.29 -5.35
C GLU A 63 25.21 0.16 -4.95
N CYS A 64 26.05 0.32 -3.92
CA CYS A 64 26.55 1.63 -3.52
C CYS A 64 27.62 2.09 -4.52
N GLN A 65 27.48 3.30 -5.05
CA GLN A 65 28.47 3.99 -5.88
C GLN A 65 29.18 5.08 -5.07
#